data_AF-A0A956HJB6-F1
#
_entry.id   AF-A0A956HJB6-F1
#
_cell.length_a   1.000
_cell.length_b   1.000
_cell.length_c   1.000
_cell.angle_alpha   90.00
_cell.angle_beta   90.00
_cell.angle_gamma   90.00
#
_symmetry.space_group_name_H-M   'P 1'
#
loop_
_entity.id
_entity.type
_entity.pdbx_description
1 polymer ?
#
loop_
_entity_poly.entity_id
_entity_poly.type
_entity_poly.pdbx_seq_one_letter_code
_entity_poly.pdbx_strand_id
1 'polypeptide(L)'
;MQSPSERGASGWGRAVVPARLSAGVAQLGRDLRAIVDGFRGVRPASFQQRAARPSATPGRALVIDEVVRETADAVSLWLVDPAGAPIHFTPGQFLTVLTTLDGVELRRAYSPSSSASAPGRVRVTIKRVAGGRVSSYLHEAARVGGRLRVLGPSGAFTLSDDARGRDLVLIAG
;
A
#
# COMPACT_ATOMS: atom_id res chain seq x y z
N MET A 1 -68.20 44.38 -13.61
CA MET A 1 -67.61 45.64 -14.11
C MET A 1 -66.52 46.08 -13.15
N GLN A 2 -65.34 46.38 -13.69
CA GLN A 2 -64.04 46.59 -13.02
C GLN A 2 -63.91 48.02 -12.45
N SER A 3 -63.29 48.18 -11.26
CA SER A 3 -61.96 48.79 -10.96
C SER A 3 -62.14 50.11 -10.16
N PRO A 4 -61.16 50.70 -9.42
CA PRO A 4 -59.85 50.23 -8.90
C PRO A 4 -59.59 50.65 -7.42
N SER A 5 -58.49 50.19 -6.79
CA SER A 5 -57.57 51.11 -6.09
C SER A 5 -56.28 50.39 -5.65
N GLU A 6 -55.18 51.07 -5.97
CA GLU A 6 -53.79 50.70 -5.79
C GLU A 6 -53.33 50.83 -4.33
N ARG A 7 -52.25 50.10 -4.00
CA ARG A 7 -51.12 50.40 -3.09
C ARG A 7 -50.37 49.06 -2.95
N GLY A 8 -49.12 48.86 -3.35
CA GLY A 8 -47.95 49.73 -3.28
C GLY A 8 -46.98 49.15 -2.25
N ALA A 9 -46.08 48.25 -2.66
CA ALA A 9 -44.90 47.80 -1.92
C ALA A 9 -44.00 47.00 -2.87
N SER A 10 -43.03 47.66 -3.49
CA SER A 10 -41.65 47.74 -3.01
C SER A 10 -40.84 46.48 -3.36
N GLY A 11 -39.84 46.70 -4.21
CA GLY A 11 -39.02 45.64 -4.79
C GLY A 11 -38.27 44.84 -3.74
N TRP A 12 -38.24 43.53 -3.97
CA TRP A 12 -37.24 42.66 -3.39
C TRP A 12 -36.33 42.20 -4.51
N GLY A 13 -35.08 42.66 -4.42
CA GLY A 13 -34.05 42.47 -5.43
C GLY A 13 -33.88 41.00 -5.79
N ARG A 14 -33.66 40.74 -7.08
CA ARG A 14 -32.98 39.52 -7.51
C ARG A 14 -31.71 39.42 -6.68
N ALA A 15 -31.63 38.41 -5.82
CA ALA A 15 -30.40 38.07 -5.15
C ALA A 15 -29.37 37.74 -6.24
N VAL A 16 -28.54 38.74 -6.57
CA VAL A 16 -27.36 38.55 -7.40
C VAL A 16 -26.40 37.75 -6.53
N VAL A 17 -26.43 36.43 -6.71
CA VAL A 17 -25.45 35.54 -6.10
C VAL A 17 -24.09 35.93 -6.68
N PRO A 18 -23.13 36.40 -5.87
CA PRO A 18 -21.80 36.75 -6.35
C PRO A 18 -21.19 35.55 -7.09
N ALA A 19 -20.54 35.76 -8.23
CA ALA A 19 -19.95 34.69 -9.06
C ALA A 19 -18.93 33.79 -8.31
N ARG A 20 -18.48 34.20 -7.11
CA ARG A 20 -17.61 33.40 -6.23
C ARG A 20 -18.36 32.40 -5.34
N LEU A 21 -19.69 32.51 -5.20
CA LEU A 21 -20.53 31.56 -4.46
C LEU A 21 -21.22 30.52 -5.36
N SER A 22 -21.36 30.77 -6.67
CA SER A 22 -21.89 29.79 -7.62
C SER A 22 -20.93 28.62 -7.88
N ALA A 23 -19.62 28.89 -7.82
CA ALA A 23 -18.59 27.86 -7.95
C ALA A 23 -18.61 26.85 -6.80
N GLY A 24 -18.86 27.31 -5.57
CA GLY A 24 -18.93 26.45 -4.38
C GLY A 24 -20.14 25.52 -4.38
N VAL A 25 -21.31 26.01 -4.77
CA VAL A 25 -22.54 25.21 -4.85
C VAL A 25 -22.47 24.18 -5.99
N ALA A 26 -21.86 24.55 -7.13
CA ALA A 26 -21.63 23.62 -8.24
C ALA A 26 -20.61 22.53 -7.90
N GLN A 27 -19.58 22.86 -7.11
CA GLN A 27 -18.59 21.90 -6.61
C GLN A 27 -19.22 20.92 -5.60
N LEU A 28 -20.04 21.42 -4.67
CA LEU A 28 -20.75 20.59 -3.70
C LEU A 28 -21.70 19.58 -4.37
N GLY A 29 -22.37 20.00 -5.46
CA GLY A 29 -23.23 19.11 -6.24
C GLY A 29 -22.49 18.07 -7.08
N ARG A 30 -21.20 18.28 -7.40
CA ARG A 30 -20.34 17.26 -8.04
C ARG A 30 -19.82 16.27 -7.01
N ASP A 31 -19.41 16.77 -5.84
CA ASP A 31 -18.86 15.97 -4.76
C ASP A 31 -19.93 15.06 -4.14
N LEU A 32 -21.17 15.53 -3.97
CA LEU A 32 -22.29 14.69 -3.51
C LEU A 32 -22.65 13.58 -4.50
N ARG A 33 -22.57 13.83 -5.82
CA ARG A 33 -22.77 12.78 -6.83
C ARG A 33 -21.65 11.73 -6.80
N ALA A 34 -20.39 12.15 -6.66
CA ALA A 34 -19.27 11.23 -6.53
C ALA A 34 -19.36 10.33 -5.28
N ILE A 35 -19.90 10.85 -4.17
CA ILE A 35 -20.15 10.08 -2.94
C ILE A 35 -21.29 9.08 -3.14
N VAL A 36 -22.38 9.48 -3.79
CA VAL A 36 -23.52 8.59 -4.10
C VAL A 36 -23.15 7.51 -5.13
N ASP A 37 -22.31 7.83 -6.12
CA ASP A 37 -21.80 6.86 -7.11
C ASP A 37 -20.80 5.86 -6.50
N GLY A 38 -20.07 6.27 -5.46
CA GLY A 38 -19.22 5.39 -4.64
C GLY A 38 -20.00 4.30 -3.89
N PHE A 39 -21.24 4.57 -3.49
CA PHE A 39 -22.14 3.57 -2.88
C PHE A 39 -22.76 2.61 -3.91
N ARG A 40 -22.72 2.93 -5.20
CA ARG A 40 -23.25 2.09 -6.30
C ARG A 40 -22.23 1.15 -6.92
N GLY A 41 -21.02 1.04 -6.36
CA GLY A 41 -20.00 0.10 -6.82
C GLY A 41 -19.35 0.48 -8.16
N VAL A 42 -19.49 1.72 -8.62
CA VAL A 42 -18.79 2.21 -9.81
C VAL A 42 -17.37 2.59 -9.40
N ARG A 43 -16.39 1.74 -9.79
CA ARG A 43 -14.96 2.05 -9.62
C ARG A 43 -14.61 3.30 -10.45
N PRO A 44 -14.06 4.38 -9.86
CA PRO A 44 -13.63 5.51 -10.67
C PRO A 44 -12.49 5.09 -11.60
N ALA A 45 -12.61 5.49 -12.87
CA ALA A 45 -11.57 5.35 -13.85
C ALA A 45 -10.34 6.20 -13.44
N SER A 46 -9.18 5.56 -13.50
CA SER A 46 -7.84 6.16 -13.40
C SER A 46 -7.52 6.91 -12.10
N PHE A 47 -7.01 6.16 -11.11
CA PHE A 47 -5.86 6.68 -10.37
C PHE A 47 -4.72 6.76 -11.37
N GLN A 48 -4.44 7.95 -11.91
CA GLN A 48 -3.23 8.16 -12.66
C GLN A 48 -2.05 7.86 -11.74
N GLN A 49 -1.49 6.68 -11.91
CA GLN A 49 -0.25 6.27 -11.34
C GLN A 49 0.80 7.23 -11.88
N ARG A 50 1.15 8.24 -11.07
CA ARG A 50 2.38 9.02 -11.32
C ARG A 50 3.47 7.99 -11.55
N ALA A 51 4.03 7.97 -12.75
CA ALA A 51 5.18 7.15 -13.06
C ALA A 51 6.22 7.43 -11.98
N ALA A 52 6.53 6.42 -11.18
CA ALA A 52 7.53 6.55 -10.15
C ALA A 52 8.84 6.96 -10.84
N ARG A 53 9.39 8.13 -10.50
CA ARG A 53 10.80 8.39 -10.81
C ARG A 53 11.57 7.22 -10.21
N PRO A 54 12.47 6.55 -10.96
CA PRO A 54 13.30 5.50 -10.37
C PRO A 54 14.14 6.13 -9.26
N SER A 55 13.67 5.98 -8.02
CA SER A 55 14.48 6.17 -6.83
C SER A 55 15.49 5.03 -6.87
N ALA A 56 16.67 5.35 -7.38
CA ALA A 56 17.77 4.43 -7.64
C ALA A 56 18.56 4.12 -6.37
N THR A 57 17.90 3.89 -5.23
CA THR A 57 18.58 3.20 -4.13
C THR A 57 18.89 1.81 -4.65
N PRO A 58 20.17 1.44 -4.83
CA PRO A 58 20.50 0.13 -5.36
C PRO A 58 20.10 -0.90 -4.30
N GLY A 59 19.02 -1.63 -4.57
CA GLY A 59 18.61 -2.75 -3.73
C GLY A 59 19.61 -3.90 -3.82
N ARG A 60 19.78 -4.61 -2.72
CA ARG A 60 20.59 -5.81 -2.63
C ARG A 60 19.94 -6.94 -3.43
N ALA A 61 20.72 -7.63 -4.27
CA ALA A 61 20.24 -8.79 -5.01
C ALA A 61 20.40 -10.04 -4.14
N LEU A 62 19.28 -10.63 -3.71
CA LEU A 62 19.25 -11.88 -2.96
C LEU A 62 18.77 -13.03 -3.85
N VAL A 63 19.19 -14.24 -3.54
CA VAL A 63 18.81 -15.47 -4.23
C VAL A 63 17.86 -16.26 -3.35
N ILE A 64 16.83 -16.84 -3.95
CA ILE A 64 15.93 -17.80 -3.31
C ILE A 64 16.68 -19.12 -3.17
N ASP A 65 17.05 -19.46 -1.95
CA ASP A 65 17.71 -20.72 -1.60
C ASP A 65 16.71 -21.86 -1.46
N GLU A 66 15.52 -21.56 -0.91
CA GLU A 66 14.48 -22.55 -0.62
C GLU A 66 13.10 -21.91 -0.76
N VAL A 67 12.12 -22.68 -1.26
CA VAL A 67 10.72 -22.29 -1.37
C VAL A 67 9.88 -23.30 -0.60
N VAL A 68 9.17 -22.85 0.42
CA VAL A 68 8.30 -23.69 1.25
C VAL A 68 6.84 -23.26 1.05
N ARG A 69 5.99 -24.19 0.61
CA ARG A 69 4.54 -23.96 0.48
C ARG A 69 3.88 -24.26 1.82
N GLU A 70 3.69 -23.22 2.62
CA GLU A 70 3.15 -23.34 3.99
C GLU A 70 1.66 -23.72 3.95
N THR A 71 0.88 -23.05 3.10
CA THR A 71 -0.55 -23.30 2.89
C THR A 71 -0.92 -23.06 1.42
N ALA A 72 -2.20 -23.24 1.06
CA ALA A 72 -2.71 -22.90 -0.27
C ALA A 72 -2.56 -21.39 -0.61
N ASP A 73 -2.50 -20.53 0.41
CA ASP A 73 -2.41 -19.08 0.27
C ASP A 73 -1.14 -18.47 0.91
N ALA A 74 -0.21 -19.26 1.46
CA ALA A 74 1.05 -18.77 2.01
C ALA A 74 2.27 -19.54 1.46
N VAL A 75 3.29 -18.78 1.05
CA VAL A 75 4.60 -19.31 0.64
C VAL A 75 5.70 -18.62 1.44
N SER A 76 6.64 -19.40 1.97
CA SER A 76 7.86 -18.90 2.58
C SER A 76 9.02 -19.01 1.59
N LEU A 77 9.78 -17.93 1.46
CA LEU A 77 11.00 -17.87 0.66
C LEU A 77 12.18 -17.68 1.60
N TRP A 78 13.16 -18.58 1.54
CA TRP A 78 14.46 -18.36 2.16
C TRP A 78 15.36 -17.65 1.17
N LEU A 79 15.92 -16.54 1.61
CA LEU A 79 16.77 -15.67 0.81
C LEU A 79 18.18 -15.67 1.37
N VAL A 80 19.16 -15.80 0.49
CA VAL A 80 20.59 -15.72 0.78
C VAL A 80 21.22 -14.63 -0.08
N ASP A 81 22.32 -14.08 0.41
CA ASP A 81 23.19 -13.30 -0.44
C ASP A 81 24.07 -14.25 -1.26
N PRO A 82 24.13 -14.11 -2.60
CA PRO A 82 24.94 -14.98 -3.44
C PRO A 82 26.45 -14.91 -3.16
N ALA A 83 26.93 -13.82 -2.55
CA ALA A 83 28.31 -13.66 -2.11
C ALA A 83 28.53 -14.11 -0.65
N GLY A 84 27.51 -14.66 0.02
CA GLY A 84 27.59 -15.14 1.40
C GLY A 84 27.59 -14.05 2.47
N ALA A 85 27.35 -12.78 2.09
CA ALA A 85 27.29 -11.69 3.05
C ALA A 85 26.06 -11.84 3.98
N PRO A 86 26.20 -11.56 5.29
CA PRO A 86 25.10 -11.72 6.24
C PRO A 86 23.95 -10.73 5.97
N ILE A 87 22.74 -11.12 6.37
CA ILE A 87 21.51 -10.34 6.28
C ILE A 87 21.02 -10.07 7.71
N HIS A 88 21.50 -8.96 8.28
CA HIS A 88 21.10 -8.53 9.61
C HIS A 88 19.75 -7.81 9.57
N PHE A 89 18.92 -8.02 10.60
CA PHE A 89 17.70 -7.27 10.87
C PHE A 89 17.36 -7.35 12.36
N THR A 90 16.59 -6.40 12.86
CA THR A 90 16.03 -6.45 14.22
C THR A 90 14.60 -7.00 14.16
N PRO A 91 14.18 -7.91 15.06
CA PRO A 91 12.80 -8.39 15.11
C PRO A 91 11.78 -7.24 15.11
N GLY A 92 10.80 -7.33 14.21
CA GLY A 92 9.78 -6.30 13.97
C GLY A 92 10.03 -5.40 12.75
N GLN A 93 11.25 -5.41 12.20
CA GLN A 93 11.55 -4.74 10.92
C GLN A 93 10.97 -5.48 9.70
N PHE A 94 11.08 -4.86 8.53
CA PHE A 94 10.69 -5.43 7.24
C PHE A 94 11.74 -5.22 6.15
N LEU A 95 11.69 -6.08 5.14
CA LEU A 95 12.43 -6.01 3.89
C LEU A 95 11.48 -5.60 2.76
N THR A 96 11.91 -4.70 1.88
CA THR A 96 11.10 -4.30 0.72
C THR A 96 11.56 -5.06 -0.52
N VAL A 97 10.72 -5.95 -1.03
CA VAL A 97 10.95 -6.67 -2.29
C VAL A 97 10.51 -5.80 -3.46
N LEU A 98 11.40 -5.68 -4.45
CA LEU A 98 11.21 -4.95 -5.70
C LEU A 98 10.97 -5.97 -6.81
N THR A 99 9.88 -5.82 -7.53
CA THR A 99 9.52 -6.70 -8.65
C THR A 99 9.02 -5.86 -9.81
N THR A 100 9.59 -6.06 -11.00
CA THR A 100 9.09 -5.42 -12.22
C THR A 100 8.07 -6.33 -12.88
N LEU A 101 6.82 -5.88 -12.96
CA LEU A 101 5.73 -6.58 -13.64
C LEU A 101 5.11 -5.64 -14.69
N ASP A 102 5.01 -6.11 -15.93
CA ASP A 102 4.45 -5.35 -17.07
C ASP A 102 5.16 -4.00 -17.27
N GLY A 103 6.49 -3.99 -17.13
CA GLY A 103 7.31 -2.78 -17.25
C GLY A 103 7.24 -1.81 -16.05
N VAL A 104 6.44 -2.13 -15.02
CA VAL A 104 6.25 -1.30 -13.83
C VAL A 104 6.96 -1.92 -12.63
N GLU A 105 7.86 -1.17 -11.98
CA GLU A 105 8.44 -1.58 -10.70
C GLU A 105 7.40 -1.45 -9.58
N LEU A 106 7.12 -2.58 -8.92
CA LEU A 106 6.28 -2.68 -7.73
C LEU A 106 7.15 -2.97 -6.52
N ARG A 107 6.75 -2.40 -5.39
CA ARG A 107 7.45 -2.54 -4.11
C ARG A 107 6.50 -3.10 -3.06
N ARG A 108 6.90 -4.13 -2.33
CA ARG A 108 6.13 -4.68 -1.20
C ARG A 108 7.03 -4.99 -0.02
N ALA A 109 6.58 -4.58 1.17
CA ALA A 109 7.24 -4.88 2.42
C ALA A 109 6.83 -6.27 2.92
N TYR A 110 7.80 -7.07 3.34
CA TYR A 110 7.60 -8.33 4.02
C TYR A 110 8.50 -8.39 5.26
N SER A 111 7.92 -8.70 6.41
CA SER A 111 8.69 -8.88 7.64
C SER A 111 9.42 -10.23 7.61
N PRO A 112 10.69 -10.28 8.04
CA PRO A 112 11.37 -11.55 8.28
C PRO A 112 10.60 -12.43 9.25
N SER A 113 10.43 -13.70 8.89
CA SER A 113 9.79 -14.74 9.71
C SER A 113 10.79 -15.78 10.21
N SER A 114 12.10 -15.52 10.08
CA SER A 114 13.18 -16.34 10.64
C SER A 114 13.81 -15.69 11.87
N SER A 115 14.68 -16.43 12.58
CA SER A 115 15.47 -15.87 13.68
C SER A 115 16.46 -14.81 13.19
N ALA A 116 16.55 -13.68 13.89
CA ALA A 116 17.55 -12.64 13.66
C ALA A 116 18.96 -13.06 14.09
N SER A 117 19.10 -14.10 14.92
CA SER A 117 20.39 -14.59 15.43
C SER A 117 21.18 -15.41 14.40
N ALA A 118 20.58 -15.78 13.28
CA ALA A 118 21.20 -16.58 12.22
C ALA A 118 21.22 -15.79 10.89
N PRO A 119 22.13 -14.81 10.73
CA PRO A 119 22.08 -13.86 9.63
C PRO A 119 22.55 -14.44 8.27
N GLY A 120 22.91 -15.72 8.19
CA GLY A 120 23.34 -16.34 6.92
C GLY A 120 22.21 -16.45 5.88
N ARG A 121 20.96 -16.48 6.33
CA ARG A 121 19.77 -16.50 5.46
C ARG A 121 18.58 -15.86 6.17
N VAL A 122 17.64 -15.33 5.41
CA VAL A 122 16.41 -14.73 5.94
C VAL A 122 15.18 -15.37 5.31
N ARG A 123 14.17 -15.69 6.11
CA ARG A 123 12.87 -16.17 5.61
C ARG A 123 11.88 -15.02 5.54
N VAL A 124 11.12 -14.92 4.46
CA VAL A 124 9.92 -14.09 4.38
C VAL A 124 8.72 -14.94 4.02
N THR A 125 7.62 -14.80 4.75
CA THR A 125 6.37 -15.54 4.50
C THR A 125 5.36 -14.60 3.85
N ILE A 126 4.89 -14.99 2.68
CA ILE A 126 4.07 -14.16 1.79
C ILE A 126 2.70 -14.79 1.67
N LYS A 127 1.70 -14.10 2.23
CA LYS A 127 0.28 -14.42 1.99
C LYS A 127 -0.14 -13.89 0.61
N ARG A 128 -0.83 -14.73 -0.16
CA ARG A 128 -1.48 -14.37 -1.41
C ARG A 128 -2.66 -13.47 -1.07
N VAL A 129 -2.72 -12.31 -1.73
CA VAL A 129 -3.79 -11.33 -1.55
C VAL A 129 -4.61 -11.31 -2.83
N ALA A 130 -5.93 -11.41 -2.73
CA ALA A 130 -6.81 -11.30 -3.89
C ALA A 130 -6.55 -9.96 -4.63
N GLY A 131 -6.25 -10.03 -5.93
CA GLY A 131 -5.84 -8.86 -6.72
C GLY A 131 -4.43 -8.33 -6.45
N GLY A 132 -3.65 -8.97 -5.57
CA GLY A 132 -2.29 -8.58 -5.24
C GLY A 132 -1.28 -9.01 -6.30
N ARG A 133 -0.78 -8.05 -7.11
CA ARG A 133 0.15 -8.35 -8.22
C ARG A 133 1.45 -9.05 -7.76
N VAL A 134 2.14 -8.49 -6.76
CA VAL A 134 3.44 -9.04 -6.30
C VAL A 134 3.28 -10.35 -5.53
N SER A 135 2.27 -10.45 -4.64
CA SER A 135 2.06 -11.68 -3.88
C SER A 135 1.60 -12.83 -4.77
N SER A 136 0.72 -12.59 -5.74
CA SER A 136 0.35 -13.61 -6.73
C SER A 136 1.55 -14.04 -7.58
N TYR A 137 2.35 -13.08 -8.05
CA TYR A 137 3.58 -13.37 -8.81
C TYR A 137 4.55 -14.23 -8.02
N LEU A 138 4.85 -13.89 -6.76
CA LEU A 138 5.78 -14.67 -5.93
C LEU A 138 5.22 -16.07 -5.63
N HIS A 139 3.90 -16.22 -5.53
CA HIS A 139 3.26 -17.54 -5.39
C HIS A 139 3.38 -18.43 -6.63
N GLU A 140 3.32 -17.85 -7.83
CA GLU A 140 3.36 -18.60 -9.10
C GLU A 140 4.78 -18.81 -9.60
N ALA A 141 5.61 -17.78 -9.52
CA ALA A 141 6.89 -17.71 -10.20
C ALA A 141 8.10 -17.80 -9.27
N ALA A 142 7.95 -17.84 -7.93
CA ALA A 142 9.11 -18.07 -7.07
C ALA A 142 9.61 -19.52 -7.18
N ARG A 143 10.91 -19.66 -7.39
CA ARG A 143 11.63 -20.93 -7.50
C ARG A 143 13.04 -20.76 -6.98
N VAL A 144 13.63 -21.85 -6.50
CA VAL A 144 15.04 -21.91 -6.07
C VAL A 144 15.95 -21.40 -7.19
N GLY A 145 16.98 -20.64 -6.82
CA GLY A 145 17.88 -19.93 -7.74
C GLY A 145 17.31 -18.61 -8.29
N GLY A 146 16.03 -18.31 -8.06
CA GLY A 146 15.40 -17.05 -8.45
C GLY A 146 16.04 -15.86 -7.73
N ARG A 147 16.18 -14.72 -8.42
CA ARG A 147 16.75 -13.49 -7.85
C ARG A 147 15.67 -12.49 -7.49
N LEU A 148 15.78 -11.91 -6.30
CA LEU A 148 14.92 -10.83 -5.83
C LEU A 148 15.78 -9.61 -5.48
N ARG A 149 15.33 -8.43 -5.89
CA ARG A 149 15.93 -7.17 -5.46
C ARG A 149 15.25 -6.71 -4.18
N VAL A 150 16.04 -6.43 -3.13
CA VAL A 150 15.54 -6.16 -1.79
C VAL A 150 16.15 -4.87 -1.24
N LEU A 151 15.33 -4.01 -0.65
CA LEU A 151 15.77 -2.87 0.16
C LEU A 151 15.56 -3.17 1.65
N GLY A 152 16.35 -2.52 2.49
CA GLY A 152 16.26 -2.64 3.94
C GLY A 152 17.35 -3.52 4.55
N PRO A 153 17.17 -3.94 5.81
CA PRO A 153 15.95 -3.83 6.63
C PRO A 153 15.52 -2.38 6.96
N SER A 154 14.24 -2.20 7.28
CA SER A 154 13.65 -0.90 7.64
C SER A 154 12.50 -1.09 8.63
N GLY A 155 12.08 0.01 9.27
CA GLY A 155 10.99 0.00 10.25
C GLY A 155 11.47 0.30 11.66
N ALA A 156 10.62 1.00 12.42
CA ALA A 156 10.88 1.39 13.81
C ALA A 156 10.14 0.51 14.83
N PHE A 157 9.32 -0.43 14.37
CA PHE A 157 8.69 -1.42 15.23
C PHE A 157 9.74 -2.46 15.62
N THR A 158 10.29 -2.32 16.83
CA THR A 158 11.25 -3.25 17.42
C THR A 158 10.95 -3.40 18.89
N LEU A 159 11.34 -4.53 19.49
CA LEU A 159 11.31 -4.66 20.94
C LEU A 159 12.30 -3.66 21.55
N SER A 160 11.87 -2.94 22.58
CA SER A 160 12.71 -2.04 23.34
C SER A 160 13.61 -2.80 24.30
N ASP A 161 14.77 -2.24 24.64
CA ASP A 161 15.77 -2.91 25.49
C ASP A 161 15.24 -3.21 26.91
N ASP A 162 14.28 -2.42 27.41
CA ASP A 162 13.63 -2.60 28.71
C ASP A 162 12.63 -3.78 28.76
N ALA A 163 12.34 -4.40 27.62
CA ALA A 163 11.54 -5.62 27.53
C ALA A 163 12.32 -6.87 27.99
N ARG A 164 13.65 -6.80 28.10
CA ARG A 164 14.48 -7.93 28.53
C ARG A 164 14.12 -8.37 29.95
N GLY A 165 13.82 -9.67 30.12
CA GLY A 165 13.46 -10.25 31.42
C GLY A 165 12.02 -9.99 31.85
N ARG A 166 11.17 -9.48 30.95
CA ARG A 166 9.73 -9.34 31.17
C ARG A 166 8.95 -10.40 30.39
N ASP A 167 7.76 -10.72 30.87
CA ASP A 167 6.82 -11.55 30.13
C ASP A 167 6.31 -10.81 28.89
N LEU A 168 6.27 -11.51 27.76
CA LEU A 168 5.82 -10.96 26.48
C LEU A 168 4.51 -11.63 26.06
N VAL A 169 3.53 -10.81 25.68
CA VAL A 169 2.30 -11.27 25.03
C VAL A 169 2.36 -10.88 23.56
N LEU A 170 2.36 -11.87 22.67
CA LEU A 170 2.42 -11.69 21.22
C LEU A 170 1.08 -12.11 20.60
N ILE A 171 0.45 -11.22 19.83
CA ILE A 171 -0.87 -11.44 19.21
C ILE A 171 -0.73 -11.30 17.68
N ALA A 172 -1.29 -12.25 16.93
CA ALA A 172 -1.30 -12.25 15.46
C ALA A 172 -2.69 -12.67 14.92
N GLY A 173 -3.06 -12.21 13.72
CA GLY A 173 -4.35 -12.46 13.07
C GLY A 173 -4.33 -12.29 11.55
#